data_AF-A0A378FXS9-F1
#
_entry.id   AF-A0A378FXS9-F1
#
_cell.length_a   1.000
_cell.length_b   1.000
_cell.length_c   1.000
_cell.angle_alpha   90.00
_cell.angle_beta   90.00
_cell.angle_gamma   90.00
#
_symmetry.space_group_name_H-M   'P 1'
#
loop_
_entity.id
_entity.type
_entity.pdbx_description
1 polymer ?
#
loop_
_entity_poly.entity_id
_entity_poly.type
_entity_poly.pdbx_seq_one_letter_code
_entity_poly.pdbx_strand_id
1 'polypeptide(L)'
;MKWEPGTYKDRLLMEQLPHLLVEGMLISAFALKAYRGYIFLRGEYIEAAQHLRRAIAEATEAGLLGKNILGTGFDFELSCTPGQGAISAARRRR
;
A
#
# COMPACT_ATOMS: atom_id res chain seq x y z
N MET A 1 3.62 -9.68 -13.69
CA MET A 1 4.14 -8.38 -14.16
C MET A 1 5.47 -8.64 -14.87
N LYS A 2 5.47 -8.48 -16.21
CA LYS A 2 6.56 -8.85 -17.15
C LYS A 2 7.69 -7.82 -17.12
N TRP A 3 8.90 -8.28 -17.43
CA TRP A 3 10.09 -7.46 -17.68
C TRP A 3 9.89 -6.63 -18.97
N GLU A 4 9.28 -5.47 -18.84
CA GLU A 4 9.30 -4.43 -19.88
C GLU A 4 10.51 -3.51 -19.59
N PRO A 5 11.27 -3.05 -20.60
CA PRO A 5 12.45 -2.19 -20.41
C PRO A 5 12.20 -0.84 -19.67
N GLY A 6 10.94 -0.52 -19.34
CA GLY A 6 10.53 0.64 -18.55
C GLY A 6 10.23 0.38 -17.06
N THR A 7 10.19 -0.88 -16.61
CA THR A 7 9.76 -1.26 -15.24
C THR A 7 10.74 -0.84 -14.13
N TYR A 8 11.91 -0.30 -14.49
CA TYR A 8 12.82 0.32 -13.51
C TYR A 8 12.24 1.62 -12.92
N LYS A 9 11.37 2.32 -13.66
CA LYS A 9 10.73 3.55 -13.17
C LYS A 9 9.76 3.28 -12.03
N ASP A 10 9.03 2.16 -12.08
CA ASP A 10 8.13 1.75 -11.00
C ASP A 10 8.92 1.41 -9.72
N ARG A 11 10.10 0.81 -9.87
CA ARG A 11 11.01 0.54 -8.75
C ARG A 11 11.49 1.83 -8.10
N LEU A 12 11.94 2.81 -8.90
CA LEU A 12 12.40 4.10 -8.40
C LEU A 12 11.27 4.86 -7.69
N LEU A 13 10.06 4.82 -8.23
CA LEU A 13 8.91 5.49 -7.61
C LEU A 13 8.53 4.86 -6.27
N MET A 14 8.58 3.52 -6.17
CA MET A 14 8.33 2.81 -4.90
C MET A 14 9.46 2.97 -3.88
N GLU A 15 10.71 3.12 -4.33
CA GLU A 15 11.87 3.33 -3.45
C GLU A 15 12.00 4.79 -2.99
N GLN A 16 11.72 5.77 -3.85
CA GLN A 16 11.94 7.19 -3.56
C GLN A 16 10.68 7.94 -3.14
N LEU A 17 9.50 7.55 -3.62
CA LEU A 17 8.24 8.26 -3.38
C LEU A 17 7.09 7.31 -2.99
N PRO A 18 7.23 6.50 -1.93
CA PRO A 18 6.22 5.52 -1.52
C PRO A 18 4.88 6.16 -1.12
N HIS A 19 4.91 7.37 -0.56
CA HIS A 19 3.71 8.13 -0.17
C HIS A 19 2.82 8.50 -1.36
N LEU A 20 3.42 8.80 -2.52
CA LEU A 20 2.67 9.12 -3.74
C LEU A 20 1.83 7.93 -4.21
N LEU A 21 2.37 6.71 -4.07
CA LEU A 21 1.63 5.49 -4.38
C LEU A 21 0.47 5.25 -3.39
N VAL A 22 0.71 5.49 -2.10
CA VAL A 22 -0.33 5.37 -1.06
C VAL A 22 -1.49 6.34 -1.31
N GLU A 23 -1.18 7.59 -1.66
CA GLU A 23 -2.17 8.61 -2.01
C GLU A 23 -2.98 8.21 -3.25
N GLY A 24 -2.31 7.77 -4.32
CA GLY A 24 -3.00 7.31 -5.53
C GLY A 24 -3.94 6.12 -5.26
N MET A 25 -3.53 5.20 -4.37
CA MET A 25 -4.37 4.09 -3.92
C MET A 25 -5.58 4.57 -3.11
N LEU A 26 -5.39 5.54 -2.22
CA LEU A 26 -6.48 6.14 -1.43
C LEU A 26 -7.50 6.85 -2.33
N ILE A 27 -7.05 7.66 -3.28
CA ILE A 27 -7.93 8.37 -4.23
C ILE A 27 -8.73 7.36 -5.07
N SER A 28 -8.05 6.33 -5.58
CA SER A 28 -8.70 5.27 -6.36
C SER A 28 -9.73 4.52 -5.53
N ALA A 29 -9.40 4.22 -4.26
CA ALA A 29 -10.31 3.56 -3.35
C ALA A 29 -11.53 4.41 -3.03
N PHE A 30 -11.34 5.72 -2.84
CA PHE A 30 -12.45 6.65 -2.63
C PHE A 30 -13.38 6.72 -3.84
N ALA A 31 -12.82 6.84 -5.05
CA ALA A 31 -13.58 6.86 -6.30
C ALA A 31 -14.36 5.57 -6.53
N LEU A 32 -13.77 4.41 -6.21
CA LEU A 32 -14.37 3.09 -6.38
C LEU A 32 -15.21 2.63 -5.19
N LYS A 33 -15.27 3.42 -4.10
CA LYS A 33 -15.85 3.02 -2.80
C LYS A 33 -15.30 1.68 -2.29
N ALA A 34 -14.01 1.46 -2.52
CA ALA A 34 -13.31 0.26 -2.07
C ALA A 34 -12.84 0.43 -0.63
N TYR A 35 -13.04 -0.61 0.18
CA TYR A 35 -12.67 -0.59 1.61
C TYR A 35 -11.26 -1.13 1.87
N ARG A 36 -10.69 -1.87 0.91
CA ARG A 36 -9.40 -2.55 1.05
C ARG A 36 -8.58 -2.51 -0.22
N GLY A 37 -7.28 -2.25 -0.08
CA GLY A 37 -6.29 -2.28 -1.14
C GLY A 37 -5.14 -3.22 -0.79
N TYR A 38 -4.61 -3.90 -1.81
CA TYR A 38 -3.44 -4.77 -1.66
C TYR A 38 -2.39 -4.40 -2.70
N ILE A 39 -1.17 -4.12 -2.23
CA ILE A 39 0.01 -3.92 -3.09
C ILE A 39 0.81 -5.21 -3.07
N PHE A 40 0.97 -5.81 -4.26
CA PHE A 40 1.75 -7.02 -4.44
C PHE A 40 3.08 -6.68 -5.11
N LEU A 41 4.17 -6.90 -4.38
CA LEU A 41 5.53 -6.66 -4.88
C LEU A 41 6.20 -7.98 -5.22
N ARG A 42 7.12 -7.97 -6.17
CA ARG A 42 8.03 -9.12 -6.35
C ARG A 42 8.91 -9.27 -5.12
N GLY A 43 9.24 -10.51 -4.76
CA GLY A 43 10.11 -10.81 -3.61
C GLY A 43 11.52 -10.22 -3.74
N GLU A 44 11.91 -9.82 -4.95
CA GLU A 44 13.18 -9.18 -5.30
C GLU A 44 13.26 -7.71 -4.83
N TYR A 45 12.11 -7.06 -4.59
CA TYR A 45 12.00 -5.64 -4.22
C TYR A 45 11.85 -5.45 -2.71
N ILE A 46 12.85 -5.92 -1.97
CA ILE A 46 12.85 -5.90 -0.50
C ILE A 46 12.82 -4.46 0.03
N GLU A 47 13.70 -3.59 -0.47
CA GLU A 47 13.79 -2.18 -0.05
C GLU A 47 12.48 -1.42 -0.33
N ALA A 48 11.94 -1.54 -1.54
CA ALA A 48 10.65 -0.93 -1.89
C ALA A 48 9.52 -1.40 -0.96
N ALA A 49 9.51 -2.69 -0.59
CA ALA A 49 8.52 -3.22 0.36
C ALA A 49 8.68 -2.63 1.76
N GLN A 50 9.92 -2.40 2.22
CA GLN A 50 10.19 -1.74 3.50
C GLN A 50 9.73 -0.28 3.49
N HIS A 51 10.08 0.47 2.44
CA HIS A 51 9.66 1.86 2.27
C HIS A 51 8.14 2.00 2.20
N LEU A 52 7.46 1.14 1.44
CA LEU A 52 6.01 1.14 1.35
C LEU A 52 5.34 0.77 2.67
N ARG A 53 5.86 -0.23 3.40
CA ARG A 53 5.35 -0.59 4.73
C ARG A 53 5.47 0.58 5.71
N ARG A 54 6.60 1.29 5.68
CA ARG A 54 6.81 2.48 6.50
C ARG A 54 5.84 3.60 6.12
N ALA A 55 5.68 3.89 4.83
CA ALA A 55 4.75 4.91 4.36
C ALA A 55 3.29 4.59 4.73
N ILE A 56 2.88 3.31 4.62
CA ILE A 56 1.55 2.85 5.06
C ILE A 56 1.37 3.05 6.57
N ALA A 57 2.38 2.73 7.38
CA ALA A 57 2.33 2.95 8.82
C ALA A 57 2.21 4.44 9.16
N GLU A 58 3.03 5.30 8.56
CA GLU A 58 2.99 6.76 8.73
C GLU A 58 1.63 7.34 8.30
N ALA A 59 1.06 6.89 7.18
CA ALA A 59 -0.26 7.31 6.73
C ALA A 59 -1.40 6.81 7.64
N THR A 60 -1.23 5.63 8.24
CA THR A 60 -2.17 5.10 9.24
C THR A 60 -2.11 5.91 10.54
N GLU A 61 -0.91 6.26 11.01
CA GLU A 61 -0.72 7.12 12.19
C GLU A 61 -1.25 8.54 11.95
N ALA A 62 -1.12 9.07 10.74
CA ALA A 62 -1.68 10.35 10.34
C ALA A 62 -3.22 10.33 10.18
N GLY A 63 -3.88 9.17 10.32
CA GLY A 63 -5.33 9.03 10.16
C GLY A 63 -5.82 9.13 8.70
N LEU A 64 -4.91 8.96 7.73
CA LEU A 64 -5.20 8.93 6.29
C LEU A 64 -5.56 7.52 5.80
N LEU A 65 -5.21 6.49 6.56
CA LEU A 65 -5.59 5.10 6.34
C LEU A 65 -6.22 4.52 7.61
N GLY A 66 -7.13 3.57 7.43
CA GLY A 66 -7.84 2.90 8.50
C GLY A 66 -9.33 3.19 8.47
N LYS A 67 -9.90 3.46 9.65
CA LYS A 67 -11.34 3.69 9.80
C LYS A 67 -11.65 5.16 9.91
N ASN A 68 -12.76 5.57 9.30
CA ASN A 68 -13.29 6.92 9.34
C ASN A 68 -12.24 7.98 9.00
N ILE A 69 -11.63 7.83 7.83
CA ILE A 69 -10.55 8.70 7.35
C ILE A 69 -11.04 10.15 7.35
N LEU A 70 -10.30 11.02 8.05
CA LEU A 70 -10.61 12.45 8.21
C LEU A 70 -12.05 12.77 8.68
N GLY A 71 -12.74 11.84 9.36
CA GLY A 71 -14.12 12.05 9.81
C GLY A 71 -15.17 12.02 8.69
N THR A 72 -14.80 11.54 7.50
CA THR A 72 -15.67 11.51 6.30
C THR A 72 -16.63 10.31 6.27
N GLY A 73 -16.48 9.35 7.18
CA GLY A 73 -17.21 8.07 7.17
C GLY A 73 -16.66 7.05 6.16
N PHE A 74 -15.56 7.35 5.47
CA PHE A 74 -14.89 6.43 4.55
C PHE A 74 -13.83 5.59 5.26
N ASP A 75 -13.88 4.28 5.06
CA ASP A 75 -12.92 3.32 5.59
C ASP A 75 -12.04 2.80 4.46
N PHE A 76 -10.72 2.85 4.63
CA PHE A 76 -9.78 2.26 3.67
C PHE A 76 -8.54 1.68 4.35
N GLU A 77 -8.34 0.39 4.16
CA GLU A 77 -7.20 -0.36 4.70
C GLU A 77 -6.27 -0.80 3.55
N LEU A 78 -4.99 -0.42 3.62
CA LEU A 78 -3.99 -0.74 2.61
C LEU A 78 -2.94 -1.69 3.18
N SER A 79 -2.66 -2.79 2.48
CA SER A 79 -1.65 -3.77 2.88
C SER A 79 -0.65 -4.03 1.76
N CYS A 80 0.62 -4.20 2.13
CA CYS A 80 1.70 -4.53 1.19
C CYS A 80 2.28 -5.91 1.50
N THR A 81 2.23 -6.82 0.54
CA THR A 81 2.76 -8.18 0.65
C THR A 81 3.84 -8.40 -0.41
N PRO A 82 5.12 -8.64 -0.02
CA PRO A 82 6.13 -9.09 -0.96
C PRO A 82 5.88 -10.55 -1.36
N GLY A 83 6.16 -10.88 -2.62
CA GLY A 83 5.86 -12.17 -3.25
C GLY A 83 6.57 -13.40 -2.68
N GLN A 84 7.32 -13.27 -1.59
CA GLN A 84 7.79 -14.39 -0.76
C GLN A 84 7.50 -14.05 0.71
N GLY A 85 6.48 -14.68 1.29
CA GLY A 85 6.16 -14.55 2.72
C GLY A 85 4.87 -13.81 3.02
N ALA A 86 3.74 -14.39 2.62
CA ALA A 86 2.45 -14.12 3.24
C ALA A 86 2.45 -14.65 4.68
N ILE A 87 3.03 -13.91 5.63
CA ILE A 87 2.97 -14.29 7.05
C ILE A 87 2.87 -13.06 7.94
N SER A 88 1.73 -12.37 7.94
CA SER A 88 1.16 -11.69 9.12
C SER A 88 -0.11 -10.92 8.74
N ALA A 89 -1.06 -10.87 9.68
CA ALA A 89 -2.27 -10.05 9.67
C ALA A 89 -3.52 -10.59 8.94
N ALA A 90 -3.76 -11.90 9.02
CA ALA A 90 -5.13 -12.43 9.04
C ALA A 90 -5.46 -12.98 10.45
N ARG A 91 -5.22 -12.19 11.50
CA ARG A 91 -5.79 -12.51 12.82
C ARG A 91 -7.21 -11.97 12.86
N ARG A 92 -8.14 -12.82 12.39
CA ARG A 92 -9.59 -12.74 12.61
C ARG A 92 -9.87 -12.21 14.02
N ARG A 93 -10.59 -11.10 14.11
CA ARG A 93 -11.33 -10.73 15.31
C ARG A 93 -12.44 -11.78 15.49
N ARG A 94 -12.43 -12.46 16.64
CA ARG A 94 -13.65 -13.00 17.27
C ARG A 94 -14.17 -11.93 18.22
#